data_AF-V6LJ76-F1
#
_entry.id   AF-V6LJ76-F1
#
_cell.length_a   1.000
_cell.length_b   1.000
_cell.length_c   1.000
_cell.angle_alpha   90.00
_cell.angle_beta   90.00
_cell.angle_gamma   90.00
#
_symmetry.space_group_name_H-M   'P 1'
#
loop_
_entity.id
_entity.type
_entity.pdbx_description
1 polymer ?
#
loop_
_entity_poly.entity_id
_entity_poly.type
_entity_poly.pdbx_seq_one_letter_code
_entity_poly.pdbx_strand_id
1 'polypeptide(L)'
;MINLWPVEDEQKLYDYIHSNVGEGGKVCWARFLETFPEKTVNQGQAKFFRMRQETERWNFRFLRRKQTKDGGMDIAQVILRVIAAME
;
A
#
# COMPACT_ATOMS: atom_id res chain seq x y z
N MET A 1 -8.46 13.40 -19.88
CA MET A 1 -7.04 13.65 -19.51
C MET A 1 -6.44 12.36 -19.01
N ILE A 2 -5.51 11.78 -19.76
CA ILE A 2 -4.74 10.62 -19.30
C ILE A 2 -3.75 11.16 -18.27
N ASN A 3 -3.93 10.82 -17.00
CA ASN A 3 -2.95 11.11 -15.95
C ASN A 3 -1.70 10.28 -16.23
N LEU A 4 -0.84 10.78 -17.12
CA LEU A 4 0.47 10.20 -17.38
C LEU A 4 1.29 10.39 -16.10
N TRP A 5 1.65 9.28 -15.47
CA TRP A 5 2.69 9.28 -14.45
C TRP A 5 4.01 9.18 -15.20
N PRO A 6 4.85 10.23 -15.25
CA PRO A 6 6.17 10.11 -15.81
C PRO A 6 6.97 9.07 -15.02
N VAL A 7 7.94 8.43 -15.68
CA VAL A 7 8.74 7.35 -15.08
C VAL A 7 9.42 7.81 -13.79
N GLU A 8 9.83 9.07 -13.73
CA GLU A 8 10.40 9.70 -12.53
C GLU A 8 9.41 9.72 -11.37
N ASP A 9 8.15 10.08 -11.61
CA ASP A 9 7.11 10.05 -10.57
C ASP A 9 6.75 8.62 -10.15
N GLU A 10 6.81 7.65 -11.07
CA GLU A 10 6.62 6.23 -10.74
C GLU A 10 7.70 5.75 -9.76
N GLN A 11 8.95 6.09 -10.04
CA GLN A 11 10.08 5.76 -9.16
C GLN A 11 9.93 6.46 -7.81
N LYS A 12 9.61 7.75 -7.81
CA LYS A 12 9.36 8.54 -6.60
C LYS A 12 8.23 7.97 -5.75
N LEU A 13 7.18 7.44 -6.40
CA LEU A 13 6.05 6.78 -5.73
C LEU A 13 6.49 5.46 -5.11
N TYR A 14 7.29 4.67 -5.84
CA TYR A 14 7.88 3.44 -5.32
C TYR A 14 8.71 3.71 -4.06
N ASP A 15 9.59 4.72 -4.09
CA ASP A 15 10.44 5.10 -2.97
C ASP A 15 9.63 5.64 -1.78
N TYR A 16 8.59 6.43 -2.06
CA TYR A 16 7.62 6.87 -1.06
C TYR A 16 6.96 5.67 -0.36
N ILE A 17 6.45 4.71 -1.12
CA ILE A 17 5.79 3.51 -0.59
C ILE A 17 6.77 2.68 0.23
N HIS A 18 8.00 2.51 -0.25
CA HIS A 18 9.03 1.75 0.44
C HIS A 18 9.39 2.38 1.79
N SER A 19 9.45 3.72 1.85
CA SER A 19 9.79 4.48 3.06
C SER A 19 8.61 4.63 4.03
N ASN A 20 7.37 4.58 3.52
CA ASN A 20 6.15 4.80 4.30
C ASN A 20 5.33 3.52 4.53
N VAL A 21 5.88 2.33 4.24
CA VAL A 21 5.25 1.08 4.64
C VAL A 21 5.46 0.82 6.13
N GLY A 22 4.36 0.81 6.88
CA GLY A 22 4.33 0.47 8.29
C GLY A 22 4.32 -1.03 8.56
N GLU A 23 4.25 -1.39 9.83
CA GLU A 23 4.03 -2.78 10.26
C GLU A 23 2.68 -3.28 9.74
N GLY A 24 2.66 -4.51 9.20
CA GLY A 24 1.48 -5.07 8.53
C GLY A 24 1.34 -4.76 7.04
N GLY A 25 2.33 -4.12 6.41
CA GLY A 25 2.37 -3.94 4.95
C GLY A 25 1.42 -2.85 4.42
N LYS A 26 0.84 -2.05 5.32
CA LYS A 26 0.00 -0.89 4.98
C LYS A 26 0.89 0.31 4.69
N VAL A 27 0.61 1.00 3.58
CA VAL A 27 1.30 2.23 3.19
C VAL A 27 0.63 3.40 3.91
N CYS A 28 1.42 4.22 4.62
CA CYS A 28 0.96 5.48 5.17
C CYS A 28 0.90 6.54 4.06
N TRP A 29 -0.27 7.12 3.83
CA TRP A 29 -0.48 8.15 2.80
C TRP A 29 -0.55 9.58 3.38
N ALA A 30 -0.36 9.75 4.68
CA ALA A 30 -0.53 11.04 5.37
C ALA A 30 0.36 12.15 4.79
N ARG A 31 1.57 11.78 4.34
CA ARG A 31 2.56 12.71 3.76
C ARG A 31 2.60 12.70 2.24
N PHE A 32 1.63 12.05 1.60
CA PHE A 32 1.64 11.89 0.14
C PHE A 32 1.59 13.23 -0.58
N LEU A 33 0.72 14.15 -0.12
CA LEU A 33 0.56 15.48 -0.72
C LEU A 33 1.79 16.37 -0.54
N GLU A 34 2.65 16.08 0.44
CA GLU A 34 3.94 16.78 0.58
C GLU A 34 4.94 16.34 -0.51
N THR A 35 4.81 15.09 -0.99
CA THR A 35 5.69 14.52 -2.03
C THR A 35 5.15 14.76 -3.44
N PHE A 36 3.83 14.75 -3.58
CA PHE A 36 3.10 14.92 -4.84
C PHE A 36 1.98 15.97 -4.69
N PRO A 37 2.31 17.26 -4.59
CA PRO A 37 1.33 18.31 -4.37
C PRO A 37 0.35 18.46 -5.54
N GLU A 38 0.74 18.09 -6.76
CA GLU A 38 -0.13 18.14 -7.94
C GLU A 38 -1.04 16.91 -8.12
N LYS A 39 -0.94 15.90 -7.24
CA LYS A 39 -1.72 14.66 -7.33
C LYS A 39 -2.63 14.51 -6.13
N THR A 40 -3.71 13.76 -6.31
CA THR A 40 -4.54 13.35 -5.17
C THR A 40 -4.08 12.00 -4.62
N VAL A 41 -4.33 11.75 -3.33
CA VAL A 41 -4.06 10.46 -2.70
C VAL A 41 -4.70 9.31 -3.47
N ASN A 42 -5.94 9.50 -3.96
CA ASN A 42 -6.65 8.51 -4.77
C ASN A 42 -5.92 8.17 -6.07
N GLN A 43 -5.30 9.17 -6.73
CA GLN A 43 -4.49 8.94 -7.92
C GLN A 43 -3.21 8.15 -7.59
N GLY A 44 -2.56 8.47 -6.48
CA GLY A 44 -1.40 7.73 -5.97
C GLY A 44 -1.73 6.26 -5.65
N GLN A 45 -2.85 6.02 -4.97
CA GLN A 45 -3.34 4.68 -4.67
C GLN A 45 -3.69 3.91 -5.94
N ALA A 46 -4.43 4.51 -6.87
CA ALA A 46 -4.77 3.88 -8.15
C ALA A 46 -3.50 3.51 -8.94
N LYS A 47 -2.48 4.37 -8.94
CA LYS A 47 -1.20 4.08 -9.58
C LYS A 47 -0.46 2.95 -8.88
N PHE A 48 -0.40 2.97 -7.55
CA PHE A 48 0.19 1.89 -6.76
C PHE A 48 -0.44 0.54 -7.04
N PHE A 49 -1.78 0.46 -7.13
CA PHE A 49 -2.47 -0.79 -7.47
C PHE A 49 -2.05 -1.33 -8.85
N ARG A 50 -1.85 -0.46 -9.85
CA ARG A 50 -1.34 -0.87 -11.16
C ARG A 50 0.12 -1.34 -11.08
N MET A 51 0.99 -0.59 -10.39
CA MET A 51 2.39 -0.96 -10.22
C MET A 51 2.55 -2.32 -9.51
N ARG A 52 1.64 -2.68 -8.59
CA ARG A 52 1.63 -4.00 -7.95
C ARG A 52 1.35 -5.17 -8.90
N GLN A 53 0.67 -4.91 -10.01
CA GLN A 53 0.41 -5.91 -11.05
C GLN A 53 1.62 -6.06 -12.00
N GLU A 54 2.40 -5.00 -12.17
CA GLU A 54 3.63 -4.95 -12.98
C GLU A 54 4.85 -5.53 -12.22
N THR A 55 4.75 -6.79 -11.79
CA THR A 55 5.77 -7.41 -10.91
C THR A 55 7.16 -7.59 -11.55
N GLU A 56 7.25 -7.55 -12.88
CA GLU A 56 8.51 -7.57 -13.61
C GLU A 56 9.28 -6.25 -13.50
N ARG A 57 8.56 -5.14 -13.32
CA ARG A 57 9.12 -3.78 -13.27
C ARG A 57 9.23 -3.25 -11.83
N TRP A 58 8.27 -3.59 -10.96
CA TRP A 58 8.20 -3.09 -9.59
C TRP A 58 8.04 -4.22 -8.56
N ASN A 59 9.03 -4.39 -7.68
CA ASN A 59 9.05 -5.50 -6.73
C ASN A 59 8.54 -5.10 -5.33
N PHE A 60 7.23 -5.26 -5.12
CA PHE A 60 6.61 -5.01 -3.81
C PHE A 60 6.58 -6.22 -2.86
N ARG A 61 7.41 -7.26 -3.09
CA ARG A 61 7.43 -8.45 -2.20
C ARG A 61 7.82 -8.12 -0.75
N PHE A 62 8.50 -7.00 -0.51
CA PHE A 62 8.87 -6.53 0.83
C PHE A 62 7.64 -6.17 1.70
N LEU A 63 6.54 -5.70 1.08
CA LEU A 63 5.29 -5.40 1.80
C LEU A 63 4.71 -6.64 2.51
N ARG A 64 5.00 -7.83 1.97
CA ARG A 64 4.50 -9.11 2.50
C ARG A 64 5.35 -9.67 3.64
N ARG A 65 6.65 -9.32 3.73
CA ARG A 65 7.58 -9.85 4.76
C ARG A 65 7.50 -9.11 6.10
N LYS A 66 7.08 -7.84 6.11
CA LYS A 66 6.82 -7.09 7.36
C LYS A 66 5.49 -7.47 8.03
N GLN A 67 4.68 -8.34 7.42
CA GLN A 67 3.40 -8.79 7.98
C GLN A 67 3.55 -10.04 8.86
N THR A 68 4.68 -10.76 8.78
CA THR A 68 4.83 -12.10 9.40
C THR A 68 5.83 -12.16 10.56
N LYS A 69 6.28 -11.01 11.10
CA LYS A 69 7.29 -11.02 12.18
C LYS A 69 6.86 -10.49 13.53
N ASP A 70 5.63 -10.02 13.72
CA ASP A 70 5.07 -9.74 15.04
C ASP A 70 3.54 -9.61 14.97
N GLY A 71 2.81 -10.39 15.77
CA GLY A 71 1.38 -10.17 16.04
C GLY A 71 0.37 -10.66 14.99
N GLY A 72 0.42 -11.94 14.62
CA GLY A 72 -0.65 -12.60 13.86
C GLY A 72 -1.95 -12.65 14.67
N MET A 73 -2.85 -11.66 14.49
CA MET A 73 -4.27 -11.90 14.70
C MET A 73 -4.83 -12.41 13.37
N ASP A 74 -4.92 -13.73 13.30
CA ASP A 74 -5.45 -14.49 12.18
C ASP A 74 -6.84 -13.97 11.81
N ILE A 75 -7.07 -13.62 10.54
CA ILE A 75 -8.36 -13.13 10.04
C ILE A 75 -9.50 -14.13 10.38
N ALA A 76 -9.18 -15.42 10.57
CA ALA A 76 -10.14 -16.41 11.05
C ALA A 76 -10.70 -16.10 12.45
N GLN A 77 -9.94 -15.48 13.36
CA GLN A 77 -10.42 -15.10 14.69
C GLN A 77 -11.36 -13.89 14.68
N VAL A 78 -11.22 -12.97 13.71
CA VAL A 78 -12.15 -11.84 13.56
C VAL A 78 -13.52 -12.34 13.12
N ILE A 79 -13.57 -13.31 12.21
CA ILE A 79 -14.82 -13.92 11.74
C ILE A 79 -15.54 -14.66 12.89
N LEU A 80 -14.80 -15.40 13.71
CA LEU A 80 -15.37 -16.11 14.88
C LEU A 80 -15.93 -15.16 15.94
N ARG A 81 -15.29 -14.00 16.18
CA ARG A 81 -15.79 -13.01 17.15
C ARG A 81 -17.06 -12.29 16.68
N VAL A 82 -17.23 -12.09 15.38
CA VAL A 82 -18.46 -11.50 14.83
C VAL A 82 -19.63 -12.46 14.97
N ILE A 83 -19.43 -13.76 14.76
CA ILE A 83 -20.49 -14.77 14.92
C ILE A 83 -20.91 -14.88 16.40
N ALA A 84 -19.95 -14.91 17.33
CA ALA A 84 -20.24 -15.01 18.77
C ALA A 84 -20.93 -13.76 19.37
N ALA A 85 -20.90 -12.62 18.68
CA ALA A 85 -21.54 -11.38 19.10
C ALA A 85 -22.96 -11.20 18.53
N MET A 86 -23.42 -12.14 17.70
CA MET A 86 -24.76 -12.14 17.08
C MET A 86 -25.72 -13.16 17.72
N GLU A 87 -25.28 -13.86 18.79
CA GLU A 87 -26.14 -14.63 19.71
C GLU A 87 -26.53 -13.79 20.94
#